data_AF-A0A3D0VBD7-F1
#
_entry.id   AF-A0A3D0VBD7-F1
#
_cell.length_a   1.000
_cell.length_b   1.000
_cell.length_c   1.000
_cell.angle_alpha   90.00
_cell.angle_beta   90.00
_cell.angle_gamma   90.00
#
_symmetry.space_group_name_H-M   'P 1'
#
loop_
_entity.id
_entity.type
_entity.pdbx_description
1 polymer ?
#
loop_
_entity_poly.entity_id
_entity_poly.type
_entity_poly.pdbx_seq_one_letter_code
_entity_poly.pdbx_strand_id
1 'polypeptide(L)' 'AGIKKVVYASSETVLGLPFDVDPPYIPVDEEYPARPESTYSLVKHLEEQMAIQLTRWDPELSITGLR' A
#
# COMPACT_ATOMS: atom_id res chain seq x y z
N ALA A 1 3.88 -0.80 25.03
CA ALA A 1 4.17 0.62 24.68
C ALA A 1 3.09 1.12 23.73
N GLY A 2 2.61 2.35 23.90
CA GLY A 2 1.54 2.98 23.10
C GLY A 2 2.07 3.73 21.89
N ILE A 3 2.66 3.03 20.93
CA ILE A 3 3.12 3.66 19.67
C ILE A 3 1.90 4.07 18.85
N LYS A 4 1.80 5.35 18.51
CA LYS A 4 0.69 5.95 17.73
C LYS A 4 1.10 6.44 16.34
N LYS A 5 2.38 6.37 15.99
CA LYS A 5 2.91 6.77 14.69
C LYS A 5 3.75 5.64 14.12
N VAL A 6 3.31 5.10 13.00
CA VAL A 6 3.97 3.98 12.32
C VAL A 6 4.26 4.39 10.89
N VAL A 7 5.51 4.25 10.47
CA VAL A 7 5.89 4.30 9.06
C VAL A 7 6.35 2.90 8.69
N TYR A 8 5.81 2.34 7.62
CA TYR A 8 6.17 1.01 7.17
C TYR A 8 6.46 1.00 5.66
N ALA A 9 7.30 0.05 5.26
CA ALA A 9 7.58 -0.21 3.87
C ALA A 9 6.47 -1.10 3.28
N SER A 10 5.68 -0.53 2.38
CA SER A 10 4.87 -1.27 1.43
C SER A 10 5.76 -1.71 0.26
N SER A 11 5.25 -1.74 -0.96
CA SER A 11 6.04 -2.05 -2.14
C SER A 11 5.44 -1.47 -3.41
N GLU A 12 6.30 -0.92 -4.26
CA GLU A 12 6.08 -0.68 -5.69
C GLU A 12 5.42 -1.84 -6.45
N THR A 13 5.64 -3.09 -6.03
CA THR A 13 5.04 -4.28 -6.68
C THR A 13 3.53 -4.36 -6.53
N VAL A 14 2.93 -3.57 -5.61
CA VAL A 14 1.47 -3.41 -5.52
C VAL A 14 0.89 -2.82 -6.81
N LEU A 15 1.69 -2.16 -7.65
CA LEU A 15 1.29 -1.58 -8.93
C LEU A 15 1.22 -2.60 -10.09
N GLY A 16 1.52 -3.89 -9.85
CA GLY A 16 1.43 -4.94 -10.89
C GLY A 16 2.64 -5.06 -11.79
N LEU A 17 3.83 -4.80 -11.25
CA LEU A 17 5.10 -5.03 -11.93
C LEU A 17 5.30 -6.54 -12.16
N PRO A 18 5.75 -6.99 -13.35
CA PRO A 18 6.57 -6.30 -14.33
C PRO A 18 5.76 -5.44 -15.33
N PHE A 19 6.29 -4.29 -15.76
CA PHE A 19 5.70 -3.42 -16.80
C PHE A 19 5.72 -4.06 -18.21
N ASP A 20 5.41 -5.35 -18.33
CA ASP A 20 5.19 -6.02 -19.63
C ASP A 20 3.91 -5.47 -20.30
N VAL A 21 2.99 -4.94 -19.50
CA VAL A 21 1.84 -4.14 -19.94
C VAL A 21 2.04 -2.72 -19.42
N ASP A 22 2.01 -1.75 -20.32
CA ASP A 22 2.15 -0.34 -19.95
C ASP A 22 1.02 0.11 -18.99
N PRO A 23 1.33 0.92 -17.96
CA PRO A 23 0.30 1.54 -17.16
C PRO A 23 -0.52 2.51 -18.01
N PRO A 24 -1.81 2.74 -17.68
CA PRO A 24 -2.68 3.63 -18.44
C PRO A 24 -2.22 5.09 -18.45
N TYR A 25 -1.32 5.50 -17.54
CA TYR A 25 -0.71 6.82 -17.51
C TYR A 25 0.64 6.80 -16.78
N ILE A 26 1.43 7.86 -17.03
CA ILE A 26 2.69 8.15 -16.32
C ILE A 26 2.78 9.65 -15.97
N PRO A 27 3.44 10.02 -14.86
CA PRO A 27 3.92 9.13 -13.80
C PRO A 27 2.75 8.46 -13.06
N VAL A 28 2.96 7.23 -12.56
CA VAL A 28 1.98 6.55 -11.71
C VAL A 28 1.97 7.23 -10.35
N ASP A 29 0.77 7.43 -9.79
CA ASP A 29 0.55 8.08 -8.49
C ASP A 29 -0.29 7.17 -7.56
N GLU A 30 -0.64 7.66 -6.37
CA GLU A 30 -1.42 6.92 -5.38
C GLU A 30 -2.89 6.68 -5.78
N GLU A 31 -3.41 7.39 -6.78
CA GLU A 31 -4.76 7.16 -7.33
C GLU A 31 -4.80 5.91 -8.23
N TYR A 32 -3.64 5.41 -8.65
CA TYR A 32 -3.56 4.18 -9.43
C TYR A 32 -4.03 2.97 -8.62
N PRO A 33 -5.02 2.21 -9.12
CA PRO A 33 -5.51 1.02 -8.43
C PRO A 33 -4.41 -0.02 -8.25
N ALA A 34 -4.35 -0.62 -7.06
CA ALA A 34 -3.47 -1.77 -6.81
C ALA A 34 -3.79 -2.94 -7.75
N ARG A 35 -2.74 -3.58 -8.28
CA ARG A 35 -2.78 -4.74 -9.18
C ARG A 35 -1.79 -5.82 -8.71
N PRO A 36 -2.03 -6.47 -7.58
CA PRO A 36 -1.09 -7.48 -7.08
C PRO A 36 -1.08 -8.75 -7.95
N GLU A 37 0.05 -9.03 -8.61
CA GLU A 37 0.22 -10.21 -9.50
C GLU A 37 1.04 -11.36 -8.87
N SER A 38 1.46 -11.20 -7.61
CA SER A 38 2.17 -12.22 -6.83
C SER A 38 1.59 -12.33 -5.42
N THR A 39 1.84 -13.46 -4.74
CA THR A 39 1.49 -13.62 -3.31
C THR A 39 2.13 -12.53 -2.45
N TYR A 40 3.36 -12.13 -2.77
CA TYR A 40 4.05 -11.05 -2.07
C TYR A 40 3.31 -9.71 -2.21
N SER A 41 3.03 -9.28 -3.45
CA SER A 41 2.33 -8.02 -3.72
C SER A 41 0.89 -8.05 -3.19
N LEU A 42 0.25 -9.22 -3.18
CA LEU A 42 -1.09 -9.39 -2.59
C LEU A 42 -1.06 -9.16 -1.08
N VAL A 43 -0.09 -9.73 -0.38
CA VAL A 43 0.08 -9.50 1.06
C VAL A 43 0.39 -8.03 1.34
N LYS A 44 1.25 -7.38 0.53
CA LYS A 44 1.50 -5.94 0.65
C LYS A 44 0.24 -5.10 0.48
N HIS A 45 -0.60 -5.44 -0.48
CA HIS A 45 -1.88 -4.76 -0.63
C HIS A 45 -2.81 -4.98 0.57
N LEU A 46 -2.86 -6.19 1.13
CA LEU A 46 -3.63 -6.47 2.34
C LEU A 46 -3.13 -5.68 3.56
N GLU A 47 -1.81 -5.49 3.70
CA GLU A 47 -1.21 -4.65 4.75
C GLU A 47 -1.72 -3.19 4.64
N GLU A 48 -1.82 -2.64 3.43
CA GLU A 48 -2.36 -1.30 3.20
C GLU A 48 -3.83 -1.18 3.59
N GLN A 49 -4.65 -2.17 3.22
CA GLN A 49 -6.06 -2.19 3.62
C GLN A 49 -6.22 -2.32 5.13
N MET A 50 -5.38 -3.14 5.77
CA MET A 50 -5.35 -3.29 7.22
C MET A 50 -4.99 -1.97 7.91
N ALA A 51 -3.99 -1.24 7.41
CA ALA A 51 -3.62 0.07 7.95
C ALA A 51 -4.80 1.05 7.96
N ILE A 52 -5.59 1.09 6.87
CA ILE A 52 -6.80 1.93 6.78
C ILE A 52 -7.83 1.55 7.86
N GLN A 53 -8.05 0.25 8.10
CA GLN A 53 -9.00 -0.17 9.12
C GLN A 53 -8.50 0.11 10.54
N LEU A 54 -7.19 -0.02 10.78
CA LEU A 54 -6.59 0.25 12.09
C LEU A 54 -6.68 1.74 12.46
N THR A 55 -6.37 2.65 11.54
CA THR A 55 -6.50 4.10 11.79
C THR A 55 -7.96 4.55 11.90
N ARG A 56 -8.90 3.83 11.27
CA ARG A 56 -10.34 4.04 11.51
C ARG A 56 -10.77 3.65 12.93
N TRP A 57 -10.18 2.60 13.50
CA TRP A 57 -10.53 2.13 14.85
C TRP A 57 -9.97 3.01 15.97
N ASP A 58 -8.80 3.63 15.75
CA ASP A 58 -8.11 4.48 16.72
C ASP A 58 -7.79 5.84 16.09
N PRO A 59 -8.57 6.89 16.40
CA PRO A 59 -8.38 8.23 15.82
C PRO A 59 -7.02 8.88 16.12
N GLU A 60 -6.28 8.39 17.12
CA GLU A 60 -4.94 8.88 17.44
C GLU A 60 -3.84 8.13 16.69
N LEU A 61 -4.14 6.99 16.07
CA LEU A 61 -3.19 6.17 15.33
C LEU A 61 -2.99 6.72 13.92
N SER A 62 -1.73 6.97 13.58
CA SER A 62 -1.28 7.39 12.25
C SER A 62 -0.37 6.31 11.66
N ILE A 63 -0.73 5.81 10.47
CA ILE A 63 0.08 4.86 9.70
C ILE A 63 0.36 5.44 8.32
N THR A 64 1.62 5.49 7.91
CA THR A 64 2.05 5.91 6.58
C THR A 64 2.80 4.77 5.90
N GLY A 65 2.35 4.36 4.72
CA GLY A 65 3.03 3.38 3.88
C GLY A 65 3.90 4.07 2.83
N LEU A 66 5.14 3.59 2.67
CA LEU A 66 6.02 3.98 1.56
C LEU A 66 6.01 2.85 0.53
N ARG A 67 5.52 3.14 -0.68
CA ARG A 67 5.53 2.20 -1.82
C ARG A 67 6.80 2.39 -2.63
#